data_AF-A0A957FN02-F1
#
_entry.id   AF-A0A957FN02-F1
#
_cell.length_a   1.000
_cell.length_b   1.000
_cell.length_c   1.000
_cell.angle_alpha   90.00
_cell.angle_beta   90.00
_cell.angle_gamma   90.00
#
_symmetry.space_group_name_H-M   'P 1'
#
loop_
_entity.id
_entity.type
_entity.pdbx_description
1 polymer ?
#
loop_
_entity_poly.entity_id
_entity_poly.type
_entity_poly.pdbx_seq_one_letter_code
_entity_poly.pdbx_strand_id
1 'polypeptide(L)' 'MRADENEIWVDVQEQVITVRVNREWLWSGTVTFPLSQIGLVAESFVTMPTSIDWQTVTLYQPTAQN' A
#
# COMPACT_ATOMS: atom_id res chain seq x y z
N MET A 1 10.58 -1.47 19.99
CA MET A 1 10.43 -1.02 18.60
C MET A 1 11.37 -1.88 17.76
N ARG A 2 10.86 -2.72 16.86
CA ARG A 2 11.74 -3.34 15.86
C ARG A 2 12.07 -2.28 14.82
N ALA A 3 13.34 -2.12 14.52
CA ALA A 3 13.86 -1.10 13.61
C ALA A 3 13.74 -1.49 12.12
N ASP A 4 13.11 -2.63 11.80
CA ASP A 4 13.35 -3.34 10.54
C ASP A 4 12.10 -3.62 9.69
N GLU A 5 10.91 -3.16 10.09
CA GLU A 5 9.66 -3.42 9.37
C GLU A 5 9.13 -2.12 8.75
N ASN A 6 9.14 -2.04 7.41
CA ASN A 6 8.54 -0.94 6.67
C ASN A 6 7.06 -1.26 6.38
N GLU A 7 6.17 -0.34 6.70
CA GLU A 7 4.74 -0.45 6.40
C GLU A 7 4.37 0.43 5.22
N ILE A 8 3.64 -0.11 4.26
CA ILE A 8 3.00 0.67 3.18
C ILE A 8 1.50 0.65 3.44
N TRP A 9 0.90 1.83 3.56
CA TRP A 9 -0.55 2.01 3.70
C TRP A 9 -1.10 2.65 2.44
N VAL A 10 -2.19 2.08 1.92
CA VAL A 10 -2.93 2.60 0.77
C VAL A 10 -4.39 2.79 1.21
N ASP A 11 -4.77 4.04 1.43
CA ASP A 11 -6.13 4.41 1.79
C ASP A 11 -6.92 4.77 0.54
N VAL A 12 -8.08 4.16 0.36
CA VAL A 12 -8.98 4.42 -0.78
C VAL A 12 -10.29 4.96 -0.25
N GLN A 13 -10.62 6.20 -0.62
CA GLN A 13 -11.90 6.84 -0.34
C GLN A 13 -12.49 7.33 -1.65
N GLU A 14 -13.56 6.66 -2.11
CA GLU A 14 -14.16 6.89 -3.43
C GLU A 14 -13.11 6.79 -4.55
N GLN A 15 -12.73 7.92 -5.16
CA GLN A 15 -11.72 8.00 -6.23
C GLN A 15 -10.38 8.55 -5.74
N VAL A 16 -10.26 8.89 -4.45
CA VAL A 16 -9.04 9.44 -3.88
C VAL A 16 -8.23 8.32 -3.24
N ILE A 17 -6.96 8.22 -3.64
CA ILE A 17 -5.97 7.34 -3.03
C ILE A 17 -4.98 8.18 -2.24
N THR A 18 -4.61 7.70 -1.05
CA THR A 18 -3.48 8.21 -0.28
C THR A 18 -2.50 7.08 0.00
N VAL A 19 -1.22 7.33 -0.26
CA VAL A 19 -0.11 6.39 0.00
C VAL A 19 0.74 6.92 1.14
N ARG A 20 0.98 6.07 2.14
CA ARG A 20 1.81 6.39 3.30
C ARG A 20 2.86 5.31 3.52
N VAL A 21 4.06 5.71 3.92
CA VAL A 21 5.15 4.80 4.30
C VAL A 21 5.46 5.04 5.76
N ASN A 22 5.46 3.99 6.58
CA ASN A 22 5.66 4.09 8.03
C ASN A 22 4.72 5.14 8.67
N ARG A 23 3.49 5.21 8.15
CA ARG A 23 2.43 6.17 8.54
C ARG A 23 2.69 7.63 8.19
N GLU A 24 3.81 7.95 7.54
CA GLU A 24 4.09 9.27 6.99
C GLU A 24 3.49 9.42 5.60
N TRP A 25 2.92 10.59 5.31
CA TRP A 25 2.33 10.88 4.02
C TRP A 25 3.42 10.95 2.94
N LEU A 26 3.24 10.17 1.86
CA LEU A 26 4.12 10.19 0.70
C LEU A 26 3.43 10.88 -0.49
N TRP A 27 2.17 10.53 -0.75
CA TRP A 27 1.45 10.98 -1.94
C TRP A 27 -0.07 10.84 -1.79
N SER A 28 -0.83 11.66 -2.52
CA SER A 28 -2.27 11.51 -2.69
C SER A 28 -2.72 11.98 -4.07
N GLY A 29 -3.77 11.37 -4.62
CA GLY A 29 -4.34 11.79 -5.90
C GLY A 29 -5.63 11.07 -6.27
N THR A 30 -6.27 11.55 -7.33
CA THR A 30 -7.50 10.96 -7.84
C THR A 30 -7.19 9.96 -8.94
N VAL A 31 -7.87 8.81 -8.90
CA VAL A 31 -7.74 7.76 -9.89
C VAL A 31 -9.12 7.26 -10.31
N THR A 32 -9.31 7.12 -11.62
CA THR A 32 -10.53 6.52 -12.16
C THR A 32 -10.27 5.03 -12.33
N PHE A 33 -10.55 4.24 -11.29
CA PHE A 33 -10.41 2.78 -11.35
C PHE A 33 -11.76 2.11 -11.62
N PRO A 34 -11.85 1.22 -12.62
CA PRO A 34 -13.00 0.34 -12.77
C PRO A 34 -12.78 -0.95 -11.95
N LEU A 35 -12.59 -0.95 -10.62
CA LEU A 35 -12.04 -2.16 -10.00
C LEU A 35 -12.65 -2.67 -8.70
N SER A 36 -12.87 -3.99 -8.73
CA SER A 36 -13.14 -4.92 -7.62
C SER A 36 -11.91 -5.76 -7.26
N GLN A 37 -10.71 -5.40 -7.73
CA GLN A 37 -9.49 -6.21 -7.60
C GLN A 37 -8.29 -5.40 -7.09
N ILE A 38 -7.46 -6.04 -6.28
CA ILE A 38 -6.21 -5.51 -5.71
C ILE A 38 -5.08 -6.45 -6.12
N GLY A 39 -3.97 -5.90 -6.60
CA GLY A 39 -2.78 -6.67 -7.00
C GLY A 39 -1.50 -6.04 -6.43
N LEU A 40 -0.50 -6.87 -6.18
CA LEU A 40 0.84 -6.46 -5.79
C LEU A 40 1.80 -6.79 -6.92
N VAL A 41 2.58 -5.79 -7.34
CA VAL A 41 3.60 -5.92 -8.38
C VAL A 41 4.88 -5.32 -7.82
N ALA A 42 6.00 -6.01 -8.02
CA ALA A 42 7.30 -5.60 -7.54
C ALA A 42 8.36 -5.94 -8.59
N GLU A 43 9.22 -4.97 -8.91
CA GLU A 43 10.32 -5.14 -9.84
C GLU A 43 11.63 -4.82 -9.12
N SER A 44 12.63 -5.68 -9.27
CA SER A 44 13.97 -5.49 -8.71
C SER A 44 14.94 -5.22 -9.86
N PHE A 45 15.56 -4.05 -9.85
CA PHE A 45 16.48 -3.60 -10.92
C PHE A 45 17.96 -3.82 -10.56
N VAL A 46 18.25 -4.58 -9.50
CA VAL A 46 19.59 -4.69 -8.93
C VAL A 46 20.25 -6.01 -9.33
N THR A 47 21.54 -5.96 -9.66
CA THR A 47 22.36 -7.12 -10.03
C THR A 47 22.82 -7.95 -8.82
N MET A 48 22.60 -7.46 -7.60
CA MET A 48 22.80 -8.18 -6.34
C MET A 48 21.45 -8.66 -5.80
N PRO A 49 21.40 -9.72 -4.96
CA PRO A 49 20.15 -10.30 -4.51
C PRO A 49 19.47 -9.43 -3.44
N THR A 50 18.83 -8.35 -3.86
CA THR A 50 17.80 -7.70 -3.06
C THR A 50 16.48 -8.42 -3.34
N SER A 51 16.06 -9.24 -2.38
CA SER A 51 14.73 -9.86 -2.38
C SER A 51 13.71 -8.84 -1.90
N ILE A 52 12.62 -8.68 -2.65
CA ILE A 52 11.43 -8.00 -2.16
C ILE A 52 10.61 -9.05 -1.43
N ASP A 53 10.47 -8.90 -0.12
CA ASP A 53 9.72 -9.82 0.74
C ASP A 53 8.48 -9.11 1.28
N TRP A 54 7.29 -9.61 0.91
CA TRP A 54 6.01 -9.11 1.38
C TRP A 54 5.52 -10.00 2.52
N GLN A 55 5.74 -9.58 3.76
CA GLN A 55 5.45 -10.43 4.91
C GLN A 55 3.96 -10.52 5.24
N THR A 56 3.20 -9.46 5.01
CA THR A 56 1.77 -9.41 5.33
C THR A 56 1.03 -8.46 4.41
N VAL A 57 -0.16 -8.87 3.98
CA VAL A 57 -1.09 -8.06 3.19
C VAL A 57 -2.45 -8.15 3.87
N THR A 58 -2.98 -7.00 4.30
CA THR A 58 -4.25 -6.93 5.01
C THR A 58 -5.14 -5.90 4.36
N LEU A 59 -6.39 -6.29 4.06
CA LEU A 59 -7.42 -5.37 3.57
C LEU A 59 -8.34 -5.02 4.73
N TYR A 60 -8.49 -3.71 4.98
CA TYR A 60 -9.45 -3.18 5.94
C TYR A 60 -10.65 -2.63 5.18
N GLN A 61 -11.85 -2.99 5.61
CA GLN A 61 -13.07 -2.30 5.19
C GLN A 61 -13.46 -1.28 6.27
N PRO A 62 -13.76 -0.03 5.91
CA PRO A 62 -14.32 0.90 6.89
C PRO A 62 -15.64 0.33 7.41
N THR A 63 -15.74 0.13 8.72
CA THR A 63 -17.00 -0.20 9.37
C THR A 63 -17.98 0.94 9.09
N ALA A 64 -19.13 0.61 8.49
CA ALA A 64 -20.23 1.55 8.35
C ALA A 64 -20.52 2.18 9.72
N GLN A 65 -20.36 3.49 9.84
CA GLN A 65 -20.86 4.23 10.98
C GLN A 65 -22.39 4.28 10.81
N ASN A 66 -23.11 3.51 11.63
CA ASN A 66 -24.56 3.64 11.80
C ASN A 66 -24.91 4.96 12.48
#